data_AF-A0A4S2R4K7-F1
#
_entry.id   AF-A0A4S2R4K7-F1
#
_cell.length_a   1.000
_cell.length_b   1.000
_cell.length_c   1.000
_cell.angle_alpha   90.00
_cell.angle_beta   90.00
_cell.angle_gamma   90.00
#
_symmetry.space_group_name_H-M   'P 1'
#
loop_
_entity.id
_entity.type
_entity.pdbx_description
1 polymer ?
#
loop_
_entity_poly.entity_id
_entity_poly.type
_entity_poly.pdbx_seq_one_letter_code
_entity_poly.pdbx_strand_id
1 'polypeptide(L)'
;MADNCYPTRWSERLRTGTVWVAVGAILLSLWALWDFWDRRHTIDEACAGLVPADEVLDLSLSGGDIAGGRHEEARIDLAEGFPQGCDVFSGESADSAGSEADHLLFFTAEVTVEPVGPSAEQIWEVDAAGSFSGIGEDAYARQPVGDGIDGTIGEHDAYVRLACTGGSGRGEGVETITAKAVLRNHSSSDAREQLRQMPQGDRDTLVRIAVDTANNLAERLGCRERLPEPPEHVPGVRLEPVAAGRAEGTCAWFARADLPGQGRDWLPDQAYESRIAGEVWNEECLLRLSPEAAREAVSRHSDDPDLESFYGSVEVDDVLWARTESFFGEPARHVELDNSADGVVRPEPGTAGHTRGHIWWATSVCDGEPAMHTLTLSWPYTLAAQRHYGAVFRAYVDSVAERRGCEQVRFPAPDTFTRP
;
A
#
# COMPACT_ATOMS: atom_id res chain seq x y z
N MET A 1 25.19 -6.31 84.47
CA MET A 1 24.83 -7.11 83.27
C MET A 1 23.33 -7.11 83.18
N ALA A 2 22.78 -6.19 82.40
CA ALA A 2 21.34 -6.07 82.15
C ALA A 2 21.20 -5.89 80.64
N ASP A 3 20.78 -6.97 79.97
CA ASP A 3 20.55 -7.01 78.54
C ASP A 3 19.17 -6.42 78.22
N ASN A 4 19.17 -5.32 77.48
CA ASN A 4 17.98 -4.70 76.93
C ASN A 4 17.52 -5.47 75.68
N CYS A 5 16.48 -6.30 75.82
CA CYS A 5 15.71 -6.81 74.68
C CYS A 5 14.67 -5.77 74.24
N TYR A 6 14.95 -5.05 73.15
CA TYR A 6 13.92 -4.29 72.43
C TYR A 6 13.08 -5.24 71.56
N PRO A 7 11.74 -5.21 71.63
CA PRO A 7 10.89 -6.05 70.80
C PRO A 7 10.84 -5.53 69.36
N THR A 8 10.88 -6.48 68.44
CA THR A 8 10.95 -6.45 66.97
C THR A 8 9.73 -5.84 66.26
N ARG A 9 9.22 -4.69 66.71
CA ARG A 9 8.09 -3.97 66.06
C ARG A 9 8.36 -3.49 64.63
N TRP A 10 9.63 -3.36 64.25
CA TRP A 10 10.04 -2.98 62.89
C TRP A 10 9.91 -4.13 61.88
N SER A 11 10.04 -5.38 62.34
CA SER A 11 9.99 -6.56 61.46
C SER A 11 8.57 -6.93 61.00
N GLU A 12 7.56 -6.68 61.85
CA GLU A 12 6.15 -6.91 61.50
C GLU A 12 5.65 -5.86 60.51
N ARG A 13 5.95 -4.58 60.72
CA ARG A 13 5.56 -3.51 59.78
C ARG A 13 6.17 -3.67 58.39
N LEU A 14 7.42 -4.13 58.32
CA LEU A 14 8.07 -4.45 57.05
C LEU A 14 7.42 -5.65 56.36
N ARG A 15 7.11 -6.73 57.10
CA ARG A 15 6.41 -7.90 56.56
C ARG A 15 5.00 -7.57 56.06
N THR A 16 4.23 -6.79 56.81
CA THR A 16 2.88 -6.38 56.39
C THR A 16 2.94 -5.47 55.17
N GLY A 17 3.91 -4.55 55.09
CA GLY A 17 4.12 -3.72 53.91
C GLY A 17 4.48 -4.53 52.66
N THR A 18 5.38 -5.52 52.78
CA THR A 18 5.74 -6.41 51.66
C THR A 18 4.56 -7.26 51.18
N VAL A 19 3.69 -7.73 52.08
CA VAL A 19 2.49 -8.49 51.70
C VAL A 19 1.50 -7.61 50.92
N TRP A 20 1.25 -6.37 51.35
CA TRP A 20 0.37 -5.46 50.62
C TRP A 20 0.93 -5.08 49.24
N VAL A 21 2.25 -4.88 49.12
CA VAL A 21 2.91 -4.65 47.82
C VAL A 21 2.78 -5.87 46.92
N ALA A 22 2.98 -7.08 47.45
CA ALA A 22 2.83 -8.32 46.68
C ALA A 22 1.38 -8.53 46.21
N VAL A 23 0.39 -8.32 47.07
CA VAL A 23 -1.03 -8.41 46.69
C VAL A 23 -1.39 -7.34 45.65
N GLY A 24 -0.92 -6.11 45.83
CA GLY A 24 -1.09 -5.05 44.84
C GLY A 24 -0.49 -5.40 43.47
N ALA A 25 0.73 -5.95 43.45
CA ALA A 25 1.39 -6.38 42.24
C ALA A 25 0.64 -7.54 41.54
N ILE A 26 0.13 -8.52 42.30
CA ILE A 26 -0.66 -9.63 41.76
C ILE A 26 -1.97 -9.12 41.14
N LEU A 27 -2.71 -8.24 41.83
CA LEU A 27 -3.97 -7.70 41.32
C LEU A 27 -3.75 -6.87 40.04
N LEU A 28 -2.69 -6.06 39.99
CA LEU A 28 -2.31 -5.33 38.78
C LEU A 28 -1.93 -6.27 37.64
N SER A 29 -1.19 -7.35 37.94
CA SER A 29 -0.81 -8.35 36.92
C SER A 29 -2.03 -9.07 36.36
N LEU A 30 -2.99 -9.44 37.23
CA LEU A 30 -4.24 -10.07 36.81
C LEU A 30 -5.11 -9.14 35.97
N TRP A 31 -5.18 -7.86 36.32
CA TRP A 31 -5.92 -6.87 35.54
C TRP A 31 -5.28 -6.65 34.16
N ALA A 32 -3.96 -6.48 34.09
CA ALA A 32 -3.25 -6.34 32.81
C ALA A 32 -3.40 -7.58 31.91
N LEU A 33 -3.39 -8.79 32.49
CA LEU A 33 -3.65 -10.03 31.73
C LEU A 33 -5.09 -10.08 31.20
N TRP A 34 -6.06 -9.61 31.98
CA TRP A 34 -7.45 -9.59 31.57
C TRP A 34 -7.68 -8.57 30.44
N ASP A 35 -7.11 -7.37 30.58
CA ASP A 35 -7.16 -6.31 29.58
C ASP A 35 -6.56 -6.76 28.23
N PHE A 36 -5.37 -7.35 28.26
CA PHE A 36 -4.74 -7.92 27.07
C PHE A 36 -5.61 -8.99 26.41
N TRP A 37 -6.19 -9.89 27.21
CA TRP A 37 -7.08 -10.93 26.71
C TRP A 37 -8.35 -10.37 26.07
N ASP A 38 -8.96 -9.35 26.67
CA ASP A 38 -10.18 -8.71 26.16
C ASP A 38 -9.94 -7.99 24.84
N ARG A 39 -8.82 -7.26 24.74
CA ARG A 39 -8.38 -6.61 23.50
C ARG A 39 -8.09 -7.62 22.38
N ARG A 40 -7.38 -8.71 22.71
CA ARG A 40 -7.13 -9.80 21.77
C ARG A 40 -8.44 -10.41 21.26
N HIS A 41 -9.36 -10.70 22.18
CA HIS A 41 -10.66 -11.27 21.85
C HIS A 41 -11.48 -10.35 20.93
N THR A 42 -11.44 -9.04 21.17
CA THR A 42 -12.10 -8.03 20.34
C THR A 42 -11.59 -8.05 18.90
N ILE A 43 -10.27 -8.17 18.70
CA ILE A 43 -9.67 -8.27 17.36
C ILE A 43 -10.04 -9.61 16.70
N ASP A 44 -9.92 -10.72 17.43
CA ASP A 44 -10.28 -12.06 16.94
C ASP A 44 -11.76 -12.10 16.49
N GLU A 45 -12.67 -11.46 17.22
CA GLU A 45 -14.08 -11.38 16.85
C GLU A 45 -14.36 -10.46 15.64
N ALA A 46 -13.62 -9.35 15.51
CA ALA A 46 -13.78 -8.43 14.38
C ALA A 46 -13.24 -9.04 13.08
N CYS A 47 -12.13 -9.77 13.16
CA CYS A 47 -11.41 -10.30 12.01
C CYS A 47 -11.60 -11.82 11.80
N ALA A 48 -12.63 -12.42 12.41
CA ALA A 48 -12.94 -13.85 12.37
C ALA A 48 -11.77 -14.80 12.75
N GLY A 49 -10.82 -14.30 13.55
CA GLY A 49 -9.58 -15.00 13.90
C GLY A 49 -8.67 -15.31 12.71
N LEU A 50 -8.78 -14.56 11.60
CA LEU A 50 -7.85 -14.64 10.48
C LEU A 50 -6.60 -13.80 10.73
N VAL A 51 -6.77 -12.63 11.32
CA VAL A 51 -5.71 -11.67 11.64
C VAL A 51 -5.08 -12.06 12.98
N PRO A 52 -3.75 -12.13 13.08
CA PRO A 52 -3.09 -12.53 14.31
C PRO A 52 -3.09 -11.34 15.30
N ALA A 53 -3.92 -11.46 16.34
CA ALA A 53 -4.25 -10.33 17.22
C ALA A 53 -3.06 -9.83 18.07
N ASP A 54 -2.10 -10.70 18.42
CA ASP A 54 -0.94 -10.28 19.23
C ASP A 54 -0.06 -9.30 18.43
N GLU A 55 0.12 -9.56 17.14
CA GLU A 55 0.89 -8.75 16.21
C GLU A 55 0.22 -7.40 15.97
N VAL A 56 -1.11 -7.36 15.86
CA VAL A 56 -1.86 -6.09 15.77
C VAL A 56 -1.67 -5.27 17.05
N LEU A 57 -1.63 -5.93 18.21
CA LEU A 57 -1.39 -5.27 19.50
C LEU A 57 0.07 -4.83 19.67
N ASP A 58 1.02 -5.39 18.93
CA ASP A 58 2.42 -4.96 18.93
C ASP A 58 2.69 -3.70 18.07
N LEU A 59 1.72 -3.25 17.27
CA LEU A 59 1.83 -2.03 16.46
C LEU A 59 1.84 -0.76 17.33
N SER A 60 2.60 0.24 16.91
CA SER A 60 2.84 1.47 17.70
C SER A 60 1.59 2.27 18.12
N LEU A 61 0.49 2.20 17.36
CA LEU A 61 -0.76 2.94 17.63
C LEU A 61 -1.84 2.08 18.30
N SER A 62 -1.49 0.89 18.80
CA SER A 62 -2.46 -0.03 19.42
C SER A 62 -2.81 0.34 20.87
N GLY A 63 -2.21 1.35 21.49
CA GLY A 63 -2.42 1.65 22.93
C GLY A 63 -3.87 2.00 23.32
N GLY A 64 -4.12 2.05 24.64
CA GLY A 64 -5.45 2.38 25.18
C GLY A 64 -6.48 1.27 25.01
N ASP A 65 -7.76 1.66 25.08
CA ASP A 65 -8.89 0.75 24.81
C ASP A 65 -8.95 0.42 23.31
N ILE A 66 -9.37 -0.80 22.99
CA ILE A 66 -9.53 -1.29 21.61
C ILE A 66 -11.00 -1.56 21.32
N ALA A 67 -11.45 -1.15 20.14
CA ALA A 67 -12.78 -1.46 19.64
C ALA A 67 -12.71 -2.03 18.22
N GLY A 68 -13.49 -3.08 17.94
CA GLY A 68 -13.70 -3.57 16.58
C GLY A 68 -14.74 -2.75 15.82
N GLY A 69 -14.64 -2.78 14.48
CA GLY A 69 -15.64 -2.24 13.58
C GLY A 69 -17.05 -2.71 13.93
N ARG A 70 -18.00 -1.76 13.93
CA ARG A 70 -19.41 -2.02 14.30
C ARG A 70 -20.32 -2.25 13.10
N HIS A 71 -19.86 -1.86 11.91
CA HIS A 71 -20.58 -2.05 10.66
C HIS A 71 -20.23 -3.43 10.08
N GLU A 72 -21.16 -4.04 9.34
CA GLU A 72 -20.95 -5.35 8.70
C GLU A 72 -19.73 -5.32 7.76
N GLU A 73 -19.57 -4.24 7.00
CA GLU A 73 -18.42 -4.01 6.09
C GLU A 73 -17.07 -3.87 6.80
N ALA A 74 -17.08 -3.59 8.11
CA ALA A 74 -15.91 -3.40 8.95
C ALA A 74 -15.59 -4.64 9.80
N ARG A 75 -16.19 -5.80 9.46
CA ARG A 75 -15.97 -7.09 10.09
C ARG A 75 -15.87 -8.19 9.04
N ILE A 76 -15.08 -9.22 9.36
CA ILE A 76 -14.99 -10.41 8.52
C ILE A 76 -16.02 -11.43 9.03
N ASP A 77 -16.90 -11.89 8.13
CA ASP A 77 -17.73 -13.07 8.31
C ASP A 77 -17.58 -14.00 7.09
N LEU A 78 -16.84 -15.10 7.26
CA LEU A 78 -16.59 -16.10 6.22
C LEU A 78 -17.87 -16.67 5.58
N ALA A 79 -19.04 -16.52 6.21
CA ALA A 79 -20.32 -16.91 5.63
C ALA A 79 -20.86 -15.92 4.57
N GLU A 80 -20.46 -14.65 4.62
CA GLU A 80 -21.01 -13.57 3.79
C GLU A 80 -20.34 -13.43 2.41
N GLY A 81 -19.17 -14.05 2.20
CA GLY A 81 -18.44 -14.05 0.92
C GLY A 81 -17.51 -12.85 0.75
N PHE A 82 -16.62 -12.87 -0.24
CA PHE A 82 -15.56 -11.87 -0.42
C PHE A 82 -15.94 -10.79 -1.46
N PRO A 83 -15.30 -9.61 -1.44
CA PRO A 83 -14.22 -9.15 -0.53
C PRO A 83 -14.74 -8.76 0.86
N GLN A 84 -13.85 -8.78 1.86
CA GLN A 84 -14.17 -8.37 3.24
C GLN A 84 -12.98 -7.68 3.90
N GLY A 85 -13.27 -6.83 4.89
CA GLY A 85 -12.25 -6.26 5.76
C GLY A 85 -12.68 -6.25 7.22
N CYS A 86 -11.71 -6.07 8.10
CA CYS A 86 -11.97 -5.73 9.49
C CYS A 86 -11.25 -4.44 9.85
N ASP A 87 -11.97 -3.56 10.53
CA ASP A 87 -11.41 -2.33 11.10
C ASP A 87 -11.23 -2.47 12.60
N VAL A 88 -10.11 -1.96 13.09
CA VAL A 88 -9.78 -1.92 14.51
C VAL A 88 -9.44 -0.48 14.89
N PHE A 89 -10.09 -0.01 15.96
CA PHE A 89 -9.99 1.33 16.49
C PHE A 89 -9.26 1.30 17.83
N SER A 90 -8.44 2.32 18.12
CA SER A 90 -7.69 2.45 19.37
C SER A 90 -7.86 3.82 20.00
N GLY A 91 -7.80 3.86 21.33
CA GLY A 91 -7.72 5.10 22.10
C GLY A 91 -6.40 5.84 21.87
N GLU A 92 -5.28 5.13 21.76
CA GLU A 92 -3.96 5.76 21.51
C GLU A 92 -3.91 6.49 20.16
N SER A 93 -4.55 5.95 19.11
CA SER A 93 -4.66 6.64 17.83
C SER A 93 -5.47 7.94 17.97
N ALA A 94 -6.55 7.92 18.75
CA ALA A 94 -7.34 9.12 19.03
C ALA A 94 -6.54 10.18 19.82
N ASP A 95 -5.85 9.75 20.87
CA ASP A 95 -4.99 10.61 21.69
C ASP A 95 -3.85 11.21 20.87
N SER A 96 -3.18 10.38 20.05
CA SER A 96 -2.08 10.81 19.18
C SER A 96 -2.52 11.81 18.12
N ALA A 97 -3.74 11.67 17.59
CA ALA A 97 -4.32 12.61 16.64
C ALA A 97 -4.87 13.89 17.30
N GLY A 98 -4.93 13.96 18.63
CA GLY A 98 -5.60 15.04 19.36
C GLY A 98 -7.11 15.11 19.12
N SER A 99 -7.72 13.95 18.85
CA SER A 99 -9.15 13.82 18.57
C SER A 99 -9.98 13.89 19.85
N GLU A 100 -11.22 14.38 19.74
CA GLU A 100 -12.21 14.31 20.83
C GLU A 100 -12.96 12.96 20.85
N ALA A 101 -12.74 12.10 19.85
CA ALA A 101 -13.35 10.77 19.80
C ALA A 101 -12.67 9.81 20.78
N ASP A 102 -13.43 8.89 21.38
CA ASP A 102 -12.87 7.88 22.30
C ASP A 102 -11.91 6.91 21.60
N HIS A 103 -12.11 6.67 20.30
CA HIS A 103 -11.28 5.80 19.49
C HIS A 103 -11.18 6.36 18.06
N LEU A 104 -10.03 6.13 17.41
CA LEU A 104 -9.86 6.35 15.97
C LEU A 104 -9.40 5.06 15.30
N LEU A 105 -9.72 4.94 14.02
CA LEU A 105 -9.26 3.83 13.19
C LEU A 105 -7.73 3.81 13.24
N PHE A 106 -7.13 2.67 13.56
CA PHE A 106 -5.66 2.56 13.54
C PHE A 106 -5.22 1.39 12.68
N PHE A 107 -6.05 0.37 12.52
CA PHE A 107 -5.67 -0.80 11.74
C PHE A 107 -6.84 -1.30 10.90
N THR A 108 -6.54 -1.66 9.66
CA THR A 108 -7.47 -2.32 8.75
C THR A 108 -6.79 -3.56 8.17
N ALA A 109 -7.48 -4.69 8.16
CA ALA A 109 -7.10 -5.84 7.34
C ALA A 109 -8.15 -6.08 6.26
N GLU A 110 -7.71 -6.40 5.04
CA GLU A 110 -8.60 -6.71 3.92
C GLU A 110 -8.21 -8.07 3.34
N VAL A 111 -9.21 -8.88 2.99
CA VAL A 111 -9.04 -10.20 2.38
C VAL A 111 -9.97 -10.36 1.19
N THR A 112 -9.44 -10.94 0.13
CA THR A 112 -10.19 -11.19 -1.10
C THR A 112 -9.81 -12.53 -1.71
N VAL A 113 -10.70 -13.09 -2.53
CA VAL A 113 -10.48 -14.35 -3.24
C VAL A 113 -10.89 -14.27 -4.71
N GLU A 114 -10.11 -14.88 -5.59
CA GLU A 114 -10.41 -15.04 -7.02
C GLU A 114 -10.94 -16.47 -7.28
N PRO A 115 -11.85 -16.74 -8.24
CA PRO A 115 -12.44 -15.84 -9.24
C PRO A 115 -13.79 -15.22 -8.80
N VAL A 116 -14.21 -15.44 -7.54
CA VAL A 116 -15.43 -14.82 -6.97
C VAL A 116 -15.36 -13.28 -7.01
N GLY A 117 -14.18 -12.77 -7.34
CA GLY A 117 -13.94 -11.44 -7.87
C GLY A 117 -13.73 -10.47 -6.73
N PRO A 118 -12.76 -9.55 -6.83
CA PRO A 118 -12.92 -8.29 -6.14
C PRO A 118 -14.24 -7.64 -6.60
N SER A 119 -15.02 -7.05 -5.70
CA SER A 119 -15.75 -5.86 -6.11
C SER A 119 -14.70 -4.81 -6.47
N ALA A 120 -15.00 -4.02 -7.50
CA ALA A 120 -14.14 -3.03 -8.16
C ALA A 120 -13.37 -2.06 -7.24
N GLU A 121 -13.65 -2.05 -5.93
CA GLU A 121 -13.24 -1.03 -4.96
C GLU A 121 -11.95 -1.35 -4.19
N GLN A 122 -11.41 -2.58 -4.25
CA GLN A 122 -10.42 -2.98 -3.22
C GLN A 122 -9.08 -3.55 -3.67
N ILE A 123 -8.82 -3.75 -4.98
CA ILE A 123 -7.54 -4.35 -5.33
C ILE A 123 -6.76 -3.60 -6.40
N TRP A 124 -7.35 -3.07 -7.46
CA TRP A 124 -6.53 -2.59 -8.59
C TRP A 124 -6.85 -1.19 -9.09
N GLU A 125 -7.41 -0.33 -8.25
CA GLU A 125 -7.56 1.08 -8.60
C GLU A 125 -6.17 1.70 -8.77
N VAL A 126 -5.77 1.88 -10.03
CA VAL A 126 -4.87 2.96 -10.38
C VAL A 126 -5.67 4.23 -10.15
N ASP A 127 -5.71 4.66 -8.89
CA ASP A 127 -6.61 5.68 -8.43
C ASP A 127 -6.22 7.04 -9.06
N ALA A 128 -6.93 7.36 -10.13
CA ALA A 128 -6.95 8.66 -10.79
C ALA A 128 -7.71 9.70 -9.96
N ALA A 129 -8.52 9.26 -8.99
CA ALA A 129 -9.45 10.07 -8.21
C ALA A 129 -8.92 10.46 -6.82
N GLY A 130 -7.71 10.02 -6.46
CA GLY A 130 -6.94 10.52 -5.33
C GLY A 130 -6.58 12.00 -5.49
N SER A 131 -7.55 12.86 -5.20
CA SER A 131 -7.51 14.26 -4.75
C SER A 131 -6.52 15.23 -5.43
N PHE A 132 -6.95 16.47 -5.60
CA PHE A 132 -6.20 17.62 -6.12
C PHE A 132 -4.89 17.98 -5.38
N SER A 133 -4.41 17.12 -4.48
CA SER A 133 -3.12 17.13 -3.78
C SER A 133 -2.33 15.85 -4.12
N GLY A 134 -1.91 15.70 -5.38
CA GLY A 134 -1.44 14.46 -6.01
C GLY A 134 -0.12 13.83 -5.51
N ILE A 135 0.25 14.02 -4.24
CA ILE A 135 1.41 13.42 -3.54
C ILE A 135 1.02 13.07 -2.08
N GLY A 136 -0.26 13.25 -1.69
CA GLY A 136 -0.73 12.91 -0.36
C GLY A 136 -0.83 11.39 -0.17
N GLU A 137 -0.10 10.87 0.81
CA GLU A 137 -0.07 9.49 1.33
C GLU A 137 0.75 8.44 0.54
N ASP A 138 0.76 8.41 -0.79
CA ASP A 138 1.45 7.34 -1.57
C ASP A 138 2.51 7.80 -2.58
N ALA A 139 3.24 8.87 -2.27
CA ALA A 139 4.29 9.42 -3.13
C ALA A 139 5.59 8.59 -3.18
N TYR A 140 5.50 7.27 -3.15
CA TYR A 140 6.66 6.37 -3.15
C TYR A 140 6.34 5.10 -3.93
N ALA A 141 7.37 4.49 -4.52
CA ALA A 141 7.22 3.18 -5.13
C ALA A 141 7.29 2.08 -4.05
N ARG A 142 6.25 1.25 -3.99
CA ARG A 142 6.16 0.11 -3.05
C ARG A 142 7.32 -0.85 -3.28
N GLN A 143 7.92 -1.35 -2.21
CA GLN A 143 9.05 -2.28 -2.31
C GLN A 143 8.56 -3.73 -2.34
N PRO A 144 9.21 -4.65 -3.08
CA PRO A 144 8.94 -6.07 -2.91
C PRO A 144 9.24 -6.49 -1.47
N VAL A 145 8.42 -7.38 -0.91
CA VAL A 145 8.66 -7.96 0.41
C VAL A 145 9.98 -8.76 0.40
N GLY A 146 10.18 -9.58 -0.64
CA GLY A 146 11.34 -10.46 -0.79
C GLY A 146 11.09 -11.89 -0.31
N ASP A 147 12.16 -12.69 -0.26
CA ASP A 147 12.16 -14.08 0.22
C ASP A 147 11.11 -15.02 -0.43
N GLY A 148 10.78 -14.76 -1.70
CA GLY A 148 9.85 -15.59 -2.48
C GLY A 148 8.38 -15.33 -2.16
N ILE A 149 8.06 -14.25 -1.45
CA ILE A 149 6.68 -13.81 -1.22
C ILE A 149 6.23 -12.93 -2.38
N ASP A 150 5.12 -13.33 -3.03
CA ASP A 150 4.43 -12.49 -4.01
C ASP A 150 3.70 -11.35 -3.29
N GLY A 151 4.43 -10.27 -2.97
CA GLY A 151 3.90 -9.19 -2.15
C GLY A 151 4.73 -7.91 -2.17
N THR A 152 4.08 -6.82 -1.78
CA THR A 152 4.71 -5.49 -1.69
C THR A 152 4.45 -4.85 -0.33
N ILE A 153 5.39 -4.02 0.09
CA ILE A 153 5.34 -3.22 1.31
C ILE A 153 5.47 -1.74 0.95
N GLY A 154 4.55 -0.94 1.49
CA GLY A 154 4.55 0.50 1.41
C GLY A 154 5.08 1.13 2.70
N GLU A 155 4.70 2.38 2.91
CA GLU A 155 4.99 3.08 4.15
C GLU A 155 4.04 2.61 5.25
N HIS A 156 2.75 2.50 4.96
CA HIS A 156 1.70 2.22 5.95
C HIS A 156 1.02 0.86 5.81
N ASP A 157 1.37 0.08 4.79
CA ASP A 157 0.59 -1.08 4.41
C ASP A 157 1.40 -2.16 3.69
N ALA A 158 0.96 -3.40 3.84
CA ALA A 158 1.55 -4.58 3.22
C ALA A 158 0.48 -5.37 2.45
N TYR A 159 0.84 -5.89 1.29
CA TYR A 159 0.00 -6.77 0.48
C TYR A 159 0.75 -8.05 0.15
N VAL A 160 0.07 -9.18 0.22
CA VAL A 160 0.59 -10.47 -0.23
C VAL A 160 -0.48 -11.24 -1.00
N ARG A 161 -0.02 -12.05 -1.93
CA ARG A 161 -0.86 -12.95 -2.74
C ARG A 161 -0.42 -14.39 -2.54
N LEU A 162 -1.39 -15.28 -2.40
CA LEU A 162 -1.18 -16.71 -2.23
C LEU A 162 -2.05 -17.45 -3.24
N ALA A 163 -1.41 -18.22 -4.12
CA ALA A 163 -2.13 -19.20 -4.94
C ALA A 163 -2.82 -20.23 -4.04
N CYS A 164 -4.04 -20.62 -4.40
CA CYS A 164 -4.86 -21.55 -3.65
C CYS A 164 -5.36 -22.67 -4.57
N THR A 165 -4.56 -23.72 -4.78
CA THR A 165 -4.99 -24.81 -5.67
C THR A 165 -5.94 -25.75 -4.94
N GLY A 166 -7.18 -25.84 -5.42
CA GLY A 166 -8.16 -26.81 -4.92
C GLY A 166 -8.82 -26.42 -3.59
N GLY A 167 -8.66 -25.17 -3.16
CA GLY A 167 -9.48 -24.61 -2.10
C GLY A 167 -10.88 -24.28 -2.60
N SER A 168 -11.82 -24.15 -1.66
CA SER A 168 -13.19 -23.80 -1.97
C SER A 168 -13.78 -22.82 -0.96
N GLY A 169 -14.39 -21.75 -1.46
CA GLY A 169 -15.15 -20.78 -0.68
C GLY A 169 -16.63 -20.88 -1.08
N ARG A 170 -17.52 -21.17 -0.11
CA ARG A 170 -18.98 -21.29 -0.35
C ARG A 170 -19.37 -22.26 -1.49
N GLY A 171 -18.54 -23.27 -1.75
CA GLY A 171 -18.77 -24.28 -2.79
C GLY A 171 -18.23 -23.91 -4.17
N GLU A 172 -17.60 -22.73 -4.31
CA GLU A 172 -16.91 -22.29 -5.51
C GLU A 172 -15.40 -22.49 -5.35
N GLY A 173 -14.71 -22.80 -6.45
CA GLY A 173 -13.26 -22.95 -6.44
C GLY A 173 -12.60 -21.59 -6.19
N VAL A 174 -11.61 -21.57 -5.31
CA VAL A 174 -10.76 -20.39 -5.09
C VAL A 174 -9.43 -20.64 -5.79
N GLU A 175 -8.88 -19.64 -6.46
CA GLU A 175 -7.62 -19.70 -7.21
C GLU A 175 -6.52 -18.89 -6.55
N THR A 176 -6.86 -17.72 -6.01
CA THR A 176 -5.93 -16.81 -5.33
C THR A 176 -6.56 -16.25 -4.08
N ILE A 177 -5.75 -16.04 -3.05
CA ILE A 177 -6.06 -15.24 -1.87
C ILE A 177 -5.16 -14.00 -1.90
N THR A 178 -5.74 -12.83 -1.69
CA THR A 178 -4.97 -11.61 -1.41
C THR A 178 -5.28 -11.18 0.01
N ALA A 179 -4.24 -10.84 0.77
CA ALA A 179 -4.36 -10.28 2.10
C ALA A 179 -3.60 -8.96 2.19
N LYS A 180 -4.20 -7.98 2.85
CA LYS A 180 -3.65 -6.65 3.07
C LYS A 180 -3.74 -6.28 4.54
N ALA A 181 -2.70 -5.64 5.04
CA ALA A 181 -2.65 -5.07 6.38
C ALA A 181 -2.29 -3.58 6.28
N VAL A 182 -3.06 -2.71 6.91
CA VAL A 182 -2.87 -1.24 6.88
C VAL A 182 -2.80 -0.71 8.29
N LEU A 183 -1.77 0.07 8.59
CA LEU A 183 -1.67 0.92 9.77
C LEU A 183 -2.07 2.34 9.39
N ARG A 184 -3.21 2.80 9.91
CA ARG A 184 -3.69 4.18 9.70
C ARG A 184 -2.93 5.11 10.61
N ASN A 185 -2.15 6.01 10.01
CA ASN A 185 -1.49 7.07 10.73
C ASN A 185 -2.32 8.36 10.63
N HIS A 186 -2.99 8.75 11.71
CA HIS A 186 -3.71 10.02 11.82
C HIS A 186 -2.82 11.16 12.32
N SER A 187 -1.52 11.10 12.01
CA SER A 187 -0.51 12.08 12.42
C SER A 187 -1.04 13.52 12.33
N SER A 188 -0.73 14.27 13.37
CA SER A 188 -1.10 15.67 13.52
C SER A 188 -0.74 16.49 12.28
N SER A 189 -1.37 17.67 12.11
CA SER A 189 -1.16 18.60 10.99
C SER A 189 0.29 19.09 10.78
N ASP A 190 1.27 18.60 11.54
CA ASP A 190 2.69 18.87 11.31
C ASP A 190 3.20 18.04 10.12
N ALA A 191 3.34 18.72 8.97
CA ALA A 191 3.89 18.15 7.74
C ALA A 191 5.27 17.48 7.93
N ARG A 192 6.04 17.79 8.98
CA ARG A 192 7.31 17.10 9.27
C ARG A 192 7.13 15.72 9.86
N GLU A 193 6.02 15.46 10.52
CA GLU A 193 5.72 14.16 11.13
C GLU A 193 5.13 13.20 10.08
N GLN A 194 4.37 13.72 9.11
CA GLN A 194 3.88 12.99 7.94
C GLN A 194 5.00 12.48 7.02
N LEU A 195 6.16 13.16 6.99
CA LEU A 195 7.31 12.75 6.18
C LEU A 195 8.23 11.74 6.88
N ARG A 196 7.91 11.31 8.11
CA ARG A 196 8.68 10.27 8.79
C ARG A 196 8.19 8.90 8.38
N GLN A 197 9.13 8.10 7.94
CA GLN A 197 8.93 6.67 7.83
C GLN A 197 8.51 6.10 9.19
N MET A 198 7.48 5.27 9.17
CA MET A 198 7.03 4.42 10.25
C MET A 198 8.21 3.64 10.82
N PRO A 199 8.14 3.32 12.12
CA PRO A 199 9.08 2.42 12.74
C PRO A 199 9.25 1.14 11.91
N GLN A 200 10.50 0.73 11.68
CA GLN A 200 10.80 -0.50 10.95
C GLN A 200 10.06 -1.72 11.55
N GLY A 201 9.93 -1.76 12.89
CA GLY A 201 9.18 -2.82 13.58
C GLY A 201 7.70 -2.90 13.16
N ASP A 202 7.02 -1.77 12.96
CA ASP A 202 5.63 -1.79 12.50
C ASP A 202 5.54 -2.33 11.06
N ARG A 203 6.49 -1.94 10.20
CA ARG A 203 6.54 -2.41 8.80
C ARG A 203 6.83 -3.91 8.71
N ASP A 204 7.75 -4.41 9.52
CA ASP A 204 8.05 -5.84 9.65
C ASP A 204 6.79 -6.60 10.15
N THR A 205 6.09 -6.05 11.13
CA THR A 205 4.86 -6.63 11.69
C THR A 205 3.69 -6.61 10.69
N LEU A 206 3.52 -5.56 9.90
CA LEU A 206 2.46 -5.51 8.87
C LEU A 206 2.61 -6.61 7.82
N VAL A 207 3.84 -6.89 7.36
CA VAL A 207 4.08 -8.00 6.43
C VAL A 207 3.76 -9.33 7.08
N ARG A 208 4.14 -9.53 8.36
CA ARG A 208 3.79 -10.74 9.12
C ARG A 208 2.28 -10.93 9.22
N ILE A 209 1.56 -9.87 9.60
CA ILE A 209 0.11 -9.87 9.66
C ILE A 209 -0.50 -10.26 8.30
N ALA A 210 -0.05 -9.67 7.19
CA ALA A 210 -0.56 -9.97 5.86
C ALA A 210 -0.30 -11.44 5.47
N VAL A 211 0.92 -11.95 5.70
CA VAL A 211 1.30 -13.34 5.44
C VAL A 211 0.47 -14.33 6.26
N ASP A 212 0.36 -14.10 7.56
CA ASP A 212 -0.38 -14.98 8.46
C ASP A 212 -1.88 -14.94 8.16
N THR A 213 -2.43 -13.77 7.84
CA THR A 213 -3.82 -13.62 7.42
C THR A 213 -4.12 -14.43 6.15
N ALA A 214 -3.25 -14.35 5.13
CA ALA A 214 -3.38 -15.15 3.91
C ALA A 214 -3.29 -16.66 4.21
N ASN A 215 -2.34 -17.08 5.04
CA ASN A 215 -2.15 -18.48 5.42
C ASN A 215 -3.31 -19.04 6.25
N ASN A 216 -3.84 -18.24 7.17
CA ASN A 216 -5.01 -18.60 7.99
C ASN A 216 -6.25 -18.74 7.12
N LEU A 217 -6.48 -17.81 6.19
CA LEU A 217 -7.59 -17.90 5.24
C LEU A 217 -7.42 -19.13 4.32
N ALA A 218 -6.20 -19.39 3.85
CA ALA A 218 -5.88 -20.56 3.05
C ALA A 218 -6.20 -21.88 3.78
N GLU A 219 -5.96 -21.94 5.10
CA GLU A 219 -6.36 -23.07 5.92
C GLU A 219 -7.88 -23.23 5.99
N ARG A 220 -8.62 -22.13 6.20
CA ARG A 220 -10.09 -22.15 6.25
C ARG A 220 -10.71 -22.60 4.93
N LEU A 221 -10.11 -22.23 3.81
CA LEU A 221 -10.57 -22.58 2.47
C LEU A 221 -10.06 -23.94 1.97
N GLY A 222 -9.15 -24.59 2.70
CA GLY A 222 -8.59 -25.90 2.34
C GLY A 222 -7.54 -25.85 1.24
N CYS A 223 -6.90 -24.70 0.99
CA CYS A 223 -5.79 -24.57 0.05
C CYS A 223 -4.57 -25.38 0.55
N ARG A 224 -3.76 -25.90 -0.38
CA ARG A 224 -2.56 -26.69 -0.04
C ARG A 224 -1.33 -25.83 0.14
N GLU A 225 -1.24 -24.76 -0.63
CA GLU A 225 -0.13 -23.83 -0.67
C GLU A 225 -0.13 -22.95 0.58
N ARG A 226 1.07 -22.50 0.96
CA ARG A 226 1.30 -21.55 2.04
C ARG A 226 2.41 -20.59 1.62
N LEU A 227 2.28 -19.34 2.06
CA LEU A 227 3.37 -18.39 1.98
C LEU A 227 4.48 -18.80 2.96
N PRO A 228 5.76 -18.61 2.59
CA PRO A 228 6.86 -18.77 3.52
C PRO A 228 6.79 -17.70 4.62
N GLU A 229 7.56 -17.91 5.69
CA GLU A 229 7.74 -16.90 6.72
C GLU A 229 8.37 -15.64 6.13
N PRO A 230 7.89 -14.43 6.49
CA PRO A 230 8.44 -13.19 5.95
C PRO A 230 9.86 -12.93 6.45
N PRO A 231 10.63 -12.09 5.72
CA PRO A 231 11.94 -11.65 6.19
C PRO A 231 11.83 -10.99 7.57
N GLU A 232 12.84 -11.20 8.42
CA GLU A 232 12.91 -10.52 9.72
C GLU A 232 12.85 -8.99 9.59
N HIS A 233 13.42 -8.47 8.49
CA HIS A 233 13.44 -7.04 8.18
C HIS A 233 13.09 -6.77 6.72
N VAL A 234 11.99 -6.07 6.50
CA VAL A 234 11.52 -5.70 5.16
C VAL A 234 12.29 -4.48 4.63
N PRO A 235 12.50 -4.33 3.31
CA PRO A 235 13.20 -3.18 2.76
C PRO A 235 12.53 -1.86 3.16
N GLY A 236 13.30 -0.84 3.56
CA GLY A 236 12.79 0.53 3.71
C GLY A 236 12.16 1.05 2.42
N VAL A 237 11.00 1.72 2.49
CA VAL A 237 10.54 2.54 1.35
C VAL A 237 11.35 3.82 1.28
N ARG A 238 11.58 4.31 0.05
CA ARG A 238 12.23 5.59 -0.17
C ARG A 238 11.18 6.68 -0.28
N LEU A 239 11.08 7.49 0.77
CA LEU A 239 10.20 8.66 0.83
C LEU A 239 10.78 9.89 0.14
N GLU A 240 12.10 9.92 -0.10
CA GLU A 240 12.76 10.97 -0.86
C GLU A 240 13.05 10.49 -2.28
N PRO A 241 12.76 11.31 -3.31
CA PRO A 241 13.04 10.94 -4.68
C PRO A 241 14.54 10.98 -4.97
N VAL A 242 14.97 10.14 -5.92
CA VAL A 242 16.29 10.25 -6.53
C VAL A 242 16.23 11.10 -7.80
N ALA A 243 17.38 11.56 -8.28
CA ALA A 243 17.45 12.20 -9.59
C ALA A 243 17.09 11.18 -10.68
N ALA A 244 16.13 11.49 -11.55
CA ALA A 244 15.62 10.56 -12.56
C ALA A 244 16.73 10.06 -13.52
N GLY A 245 17.71 10.90 -13.85
CA GLY A 245 18.89 10.53 -14.64
C GLY A 245 19.89 9.60 -13.93
N ARG A 246 19.65 9.27 -12.66
CA ARG A 246 20.43 8.31 -11.86
C ARG A 246 19.55 7.23 -11.25
N ALA A 247 18.30 7.11 -11.72
CA ALA A 247 17.38 6.11 -11.23
C ALA A 247 17.90 4.69 -11.53
N GLU A 248 17.66 3.79 -10.59
CA GLU A 248 17.93 2.36 -10.61
C GLU A 248 16.59 1.59 -10.49
N GLY A 249 16.67 0.27 -10.31
CA GLY A 249 15.50 -0.58 -10.09
C GLY A 249 14.43 -0.45 -11.18
N THR A 250 13.17 -0.36 -10.77
CA THR A 250 12.01 -0.24 -11.67
C THR A 250 12.00 1.02 -12.52
N CYS A 251 12.75 2.06 -12.15
CA CYS A 251 12.88 3.32 -12.90
C CYS A 251 14.17 3.42 -13.75
N ALA A 252 15.06 2.43 -13.70
CA ALA A 252 16.36 2.46 -14.39
C ALA A 252 16.27 2.64 -15.92
N TRP A 253 15.13 2.33 -16.52
CA TRP A 253 14.88 2.52 -17.95
C TRP A 253 14.89 4.01 -18.32
N PHE A 254 14.36 4.88 -17.46
CA PHE A 254 14.19 6.30 -17.77
C PHE A 254 15.55 7.00 -17.89
N ALA A 255 16.50 6.65 -17.02
CA ALA A 255 17.88 7.14 -17.09
C ALA A 255 18.63 6.71 -18.36
N ARG A 256 18.22 5.61 -18.98
CA ARG A 256 18.89 5.00 -20.16
C ARG A 256 18.18 5.28 -21.48
N ALA A 257 16.92 5.65 -21.43
CA ALA A 257 16.09 5.86 -22.61
C ALA A 257 16.58 7.08 -23.41
N ASP A 258 16.75 6.91 -24.72
CA ASP A 258 17.00 8.02 -25.64
C ASP A 258 15.68 8.72 -25.96
N LEU A 259 15.17 9.47 -24.98
CA LEU A 259 13.93 10.23 -25.12
C LEU A 259 14.16 11.47 -26.01
N PRO A 260 13.24 11.74 -26.96
CA PRO A 260 13.41 12.82 -27.93
C PRO A 260 13.62 14.18 -27.25
N GLY A 261 14.46 15.02 -27.86
CA GLY A 261 14.88 16.30 -27.30
C GLY A 261 13.83 17.42 -27.29
N GLN A 262 12.69 17.25 -27.98
CA GLN A 262 11.56 18.18 -27.90
C GLN A 262 10.75 17.86 -26.64
N GLY A 263 10.50 18.86 -25.78
CA GLY A 263 9.73 18.68 -24.54
C GLY A 263 10.54 18.12 -23.36
N ARG A 264 11.88 18.15 -23.42
CA ARG A 264 12.77 17.72 -22.32
C ARG A 264 12.54 18.44 -21.01
N ASP A 265 12.02 19.66 -21.08
CA ASP A 265 11.61 20.44 -19.93
C ASP A 265 10.33 19.93 -19.26
N TRP A 266 9.51 19.19 -20.00
CA TRP A 266 8.36 18.46 -19.48
C TRP A 266 8.68 17.00 -19.15
N LEU A 267 9.96 16.62 -19.12
CA LEU A 267 10.36 15.30 -18.67
C LEU A 267 10.73 15.33 -17.18
N PRO A 268 10.30 14.34 -16.40
CA PRO A 268 10.62 14.23 -14.97
C PRO A 268 12.12 14.30 -14.66
N ASP A 269 12.49 15.04 -13.62
CA ASP A 269 13.84 15.11 -13.07
C ASP A 269 14.00 14.35 -11.74
N GLN A 270 12.89 13.87 -11.18
CA GLN A 270 12.81 13.06 -9.96
C GLN A 270 12.16 11.71 -10.23
N ALA A 271 12.61 10.68 -9.51
CA ALA A 271 12.08 9.32 -9.57
C ALA A 271 11.96 8.70 -8.18
N TYR A 272 10.89 7.94 -7.96
CA TYR A 272 10.73 7.01 -6.84
C TYR A 272 10.79 5.59 -7.40
N GLU A 273 11.86 4.90 -7.04
CA GLU A 273 12.19 3.58 -7.58
C GLU A 273 11.96 2.47 -6.57
N SER A 274 11.58 1.31 -7.10
CA SER A 274 11.49 0.06 -6.35
C SER A 274 12.55 -0.92 -6.79
N ARG A 275 12.89 -1.87 -5.92
CA ARG A 275 13.72 -3.01 -6.32
C ARG A 275 12.98 -3.87 -7.33
N ILE A 276 13.72 -4.39 -8.29
CA ILE A 276 13.20 -5.39 -9.21
C ILE A 276 13.21 -6.74 -8.49
N ALA A 277 12.07 -7.42 -8.51
CA ALA A 277 11.87 -8.77 -8.00
C ALA A 277 11.06 -9.55 -9.03
N GLY A 278 11.39 -10.81 -9.30
CA GLY A 278 10.71 -11.61 -10.33
C GLY A 278 9.40 -12.22 -9.83
N GLU A 279 9.32 -12.42 -8.52
CA GLU A 279 8.21 -13.00 -7.78
C GLU A 279 7.03 -12.05 -7.63
N VAL A 280 7.24 -10.73 -7.71
CA VAL A 280 6.14 -9.78 -7.51
C VAL A 280 5.26 -9.69 -8.75
N TRP A 281 3.96 -9.73 -8.48
CA TRP A 281 2.87 -9.59 -9.42
C TRP A 281 2.74 -8.18 -10.01
N ASN A 282 3.30 -7.17 -9.34
CA ASN A 282 3.38 -5.80 -9.86
C ASN A 282 4.77 -5.16 -9.76
N GLU A 283 5.07 -4.30 -10.72
CA GLU A 283 6.24 -3.42 -10.71
C GLU A 283 5.81 -1.99 -10.97
N GLU A 284 6.28 -1.05 -10.14
CA GLU A 284 5.91 0.36 -10.21
C GLU A 284 7.15 1.25 -10.39
N CYS A 285 7.04 2.27 -11.24
CA CYS A 285 7.94 3.42 -11.27
C CYS A 285 7.14 4.72 -11.27
N LEU A 286 7.43 5.59 -10.30
CA LEU A 286 6.85 6.93 -10.21
C LEU A 286 7.91 7.98 -10.57
N LEU A 287 7.53 8.90 -11.45
CA LEU A 287 8.36 9.97 -11.95
C LEU A 287 7.69 11.32 -11.67
N ARG A 288 8.46 12.33 -11.29
CA ARG A 288 7.95 13.66 -10.95
C ARG A 288 8.84 14.78 -11.51
N LEU A 289 8.23 15.92 -11.82
CA LEU A 289 8.95 17.19 -11.93
C LEU A 289 9.10 17.82 -10.54
N SER A 290 10.34 18.15 -10.16
CA SER A 290 10.62 18.95 -8.98
C SER A 290 9.91 20.31 -9.08
N PRO A 291 9.56 20.95 -7.94
CA PRO A 291 8.91 22.25 -7.96
C PRO A 291 9.66 23.29 -8.80
N GLU A 292 11.00 23.29 -8.75
CA GLU A 292 11.84 24.17 -9.55
C GLU A 292 11.73 23.87 -11.05
N ALA A 293 11.86 22.60 -11.44
CA ALA A 293 11.76 22.19 -12.84
C ALA A 293 10.35 22.44 -13.40
N ALA A 294 9.31 22.19 -12.59
CA ALA A 294 7.92 22.47 -12.93
C ALA A 294 7.71 23.96 -13.20
N ARG A 295 8.12 24.85 -12.29
CA ARG A 295 8.02 26.31 -12.49
C ARG A 295 8.79 26.78 -13.73
N GLU A 296 9.96 26.22 -13.97
CA GLU A 296 10.77 26.56 -15.14
C GLU A 296 10.10 26.11 -16.45
N ALA A 297 9.58 24.88 -16.50
CA ALA A 297 8.83 24.38 -17.65
C ALA A 297 7.60 25.25 -17.94
N VAL A 298 6.79 25.52 -16.92
CA VAL A 298 5.62 26.40 -16.99
C VAL A 298 5.98 27.79 -17.49
N SER A 299 7.06 28.39 -16.99
CA SER A 299 7.51 29.71 -17.41
C SER A 299 8.02 29.75 -18.85
N ARG A 300 8.67 28.69 -19.35
CA ARG A 300 9.19 28.67 -20.72
C ARG A 300 8.10 28.53 -21.78
N HIS A 301 6.95 27.98 -21.40
CA HIS A 301 5.81 27.77 -22.30
C HIS A 301 4.63 28.70 -22.03
N SER A 302 4.82 29.80 -21.28
CA SER A 302 3.74 30.71 -20.86
C SER A 302 2.88 31.26 -22.00
N ASP A 303 3.46 31.32 -23.20
CA ASP A 303 2.83 31.84 -24.41
C ASP A 303 2.23 30.72 -25.30
N ASP A 304 2.29 29.46 -24.87
CA ASP A 304 1.71 28.32 -25.58
C ASP A 304 0.18 28.38 -25.43
N PRO A 305 -0.58 28.65 -26.52
CA PRO A 305 -2.03 28.72 -26.45
C PRO A 305 -2.65 27.38 -26.03
N ASP A 306 -1.95 26.26 -26.24
CA ASP A 306 -2.42 24.96 -25.80
C ASP A 306 -2.37 24.82 -24.27
N LEU A 307 -1.64 25.67 -23.56
CA LEU A 307 -1.49 25.66 -22.11
C LEU A 307 -2.37 26.69 -21.38
N GLU A 308 -3.20 27.47 -22.09
CA GLU A 308 -4.09 28.47 -21.48
C GLU A 308 -5.01 27.86 -20.39
N SER A 309 -5.53 26.65 -20.65
CA SER A 309 -6.36 25.90 -19.69
C SER A 309 -5.59 25.40 -18.47
N PHE A 310 -4.28 25.14 -18.61
CA PHE A 310 -3.39 24.73 -17.54
C PHE A 310 -3.07 25.91 -16.61
N TYR A 311 -2.78 27.09 -17.15
CA TYR A 311 -2.41 28.28 -16.37
C TYR A 311 -3.52 28.80 -15.45
N GLY A 312 -4.78 28.57 -15.82
CA GLY A 312 -5.93 29.03 -15.04
C GLY A 312 -6.37 28.08 -13.90
N SER A 313 -5.77 26.89 -13.78
CA SER A 313 -6.36 25.78 -13.01
C SER A 313 -5.45 25.09 -11.98
N VAL A 314 -4.16 25.44 -11.86
CA VAL A 314 -3.19 24.63 -11.08
C VAL A 314 -2.18 25.47 -10.29
N GLU A 315 -2.01 25.16 -9.01
CA GLU A 315 -0.80 25.54 -8.25
C GLU A 315 0.33 24.56 -8.62
N VAL A 316 1.39 25.06 -9.26
CA VAL A 316 2.41 24.25 -9.97
C VAL A 316 3.29 23.39 -9.06
N ASP A 317 3.24 23.62 -7.76
CA ASP A 317 4.30 23.17 -6.84
C ASP A 317 4.26 21.65 -6.53
N ASP A 318 3.12 20.96 -6.64
CA ASP A 318 3.00 19.54 -6.22
C ASP A 318 2.20 18.61 -7.15
N VAL A 319 2.01 18.96 -8.43
CA VAL A 319 0.96 18.30 -9.24
C VAL A 319 1.43 17.75 -10.59
N LEU A 320 2.73 17.65 -10.88
CA LEU A 320 3.25 17.12 -12.16
C LEU A 320 4.00 15.79 -11.97
N TRP A 321 3.28 14.68 -12.10
CA TRP A 321 3.83 13.33 -11.96
C TRP A 321 3.28 12.35 -13.00
N ALA A 322 4.08 11.31 -13.27
CA ALA A 322 3.76 10.20 -14.14
C ALA A 322 4.05 8.88 -13.41
N ARG A 323 3.06 8.01 -13.32
CA ARG A 323 3.16 6.67 -12.72
C ARG A 323 3.09 5.62 -13.80
N THR A 324 3.99 4.66 -13.74
CA THR A 324 3.99 3.49 -14.64
C THR A 324 3.93 2.22 -13.82
N GLU A 325 3.00 1.35 -14.16
CA GLU A 325 2.81 0.07 -13.46
C GLU A 325 2.75 -1.08 -14.46
N SER A 326 3.24 -2.24 -14.06
CA SER A 326 3.15 -3.48 -14.81
C SER A 326 2.61 -4.57 -13.93
N PHE A 327 1.58 -5.26 -14.40
CA PHE A 327 0.91 -6.37 -13.74
C PHE A 327 1.17 -7.65 -14.54
N PHE A 328 1.47 -8.76 -13.87
CA PHE A 328 1.89 -10.01 -14.52
C PHE A 328 1.04 -11.19 -14.07
N GLY A 329 0.69 -12.10 -14.98
CA GLY A 329 -0.07 -13.30 -14.64
C GLY A 329 -1.55 -13.03 -14.48
N GLU A 330 -2.17 -13.72 -13.53
CA GLU A 330 -3.61 -13.57 -13.26
C GLU A 330 -4.04 -12.11 -12.97
N PRO A 331 -3.29 -11.29 -12.20
CA PRO A 331 -3.62 -9.88 -12.00
C PRO A 331 -3.75 -9.08 -13.29
N ALA A 332 -2.97 -9.40 -14.32
CA ALA A 332 -3.06 -8.70 -15.60
C ALA A 332 -4.42 -8.88 -16.30
N ARG A 333 -5.22 -9.87 -15.89
CA ARG A 333 -6.57 -10.13 -16.41
C ARG A 333 -7.66 -9.34 -15.69
N HIS A 334 -7.37 -8.88 -14.47
CA HIS A 334 -8.33 -8.24 -13.57
C HIS A 334 -8.00 -6.78 -13.28
N VAL A 335 -7.10 -6.18 -14.08
CA VAL A 335 -6.80 -4.75 -13.97
C VAL A 335 -8.06 -3.95 -14.29
N GLU A 336 -8.41 -3.05 -13.38
CA GLU A 336 -9.48 -2.08 -13.55
C GLU A 336 -8.88 -0.68 -13.56
N LEU A 337 -9.25 0.13 -14.55
CA LEU A 337 -8.79 1.49 -14.68
C LEU A 337 -9.97 2.40 -14.34
N ASP A 338 -9.99 2.94 -13.12
CA ASP A 338 -10.99 3.95 -12.76
C ASP A 338 -10.55 5.34 -13.22
N ASN A 339 -11.51 6.08 -13.76
CA ASN A 339 -11.34 7.44 -14.18
C ASN A 339 -12.69 8.15 -14.10
N SER A 340 -12.72 9.28 -13.38
CA SER A 340 -13.90 10.16 -13.26
C SER A 340 -14.65 10.47 -14.57
N ALA A 341 -13.97 10.46 -15.73
CA ALA A 341 -14.56 10.75 -17.03
C ALA A 341 -15.24 9.55 -17.71
N ASP A 342 -14.76 8.32 -17.47
CA ASP A 342 -15.25 7.10 -18.14
C ASP A 342 -15.89 6.09 -17.20
N GLY A 343 -15.76 6.30 -15.89
CA GLY A 343 -15.94 5.27 -14.88
C GLY A 343 -14.90 4.16 -15.05
N VAL A 344 -15.23 2.99 -14.49
CA VAL A 344 -14.35 1.82 -14.50
C VAL A 344 -14.24 1.20 -15.90
N VAL A 345 -13.03 1.19 -16.45
CA VAL A 345 -12.65 0.47 -17.67
C VAL A 345 -11.92 -0.82 -17.29
N ARG A 346 -12.27 -1.94 -17.94
CA ARG A 346 -11.61 -3.24 -17.73
C ARG A 346 -10.88 -3.67 -19.01
N PRO A 347 -9.58 -3.39 -19.15
CA PRO A 347 -8.82 -3.79 -20.31
C PRO A 347 -8.74 -5.31 -20.45
N GLU A 348 -8.98 -5.84 -21.65
CA GLU A 348 -8.80 -7.26 -21.92
C GLU A 348 -7.33 -7.55 -22.29
N PRO A 349 -6.76 -8.69 -21.86
CA PRO A 349 -5.44 -9.12 -22.32
C PRO A 349 -5.32 -9.15 -23.85
N GLY A 350 -4.19 -8.65 -24.37
CA GLY A 350 -3.96 -8.53 -25.81
C GLY A 350 -4.62 -7.31 -26.47
N THR A 351 -5.22 -6.42 -25.69
CA THR A 351 -5.68 -5.09 -26.14
C THR A 351 -4.71 -3.99 -25.72
N ALA A 352 -4.83 -2.82 -26.34
CA ALA A 352 -4.10 -1.62 -25.92
C ALA A 352 -4.99 -0.40 -26.17
N GLY A 353 -4.81 0.66 -25.38
CA GLY A 353 -5.70 1.81 -25.48
C GLY A 353 -5.44 2.88 -24.45
N HIS A 354 -6.46 3.71 -24.24
CA HIS A 354 -6.46 4.80 -23.28
C HIS A 354 -7.88 5.07 -22.79
N THR A 355 -7.99 5.62 -21.59
CA THR A 355 -9.22 6.26 -21.12
C THR A 355 -9.28 7.68 -21.70
N ARG A 356 -10.46 8.30 -21.73
CA ARG A 356 -10.64 9.73 -22.09
C ARG A 356 -9.97 10.69 -21.11
N GLY A 357 -9.47 10.20 -19.98
CA GLY A 357 -8.65 10.98 -19.06
C GLY A 357 -7.17 10.72 -19.27
N HIS A 358 -6.51 10.25 -18.23
CA HIS A 358 -5.06 10.35 -18.10
C HIS A 358 -4.37 9.00 -17.88
N ILE A 359 -5.00 7.92 -18.36
CA ILE A 359 -4.47 6.55 -18.27
C ILE A 359 -4.36 5.92 -19.65
N TRP A 360 -3.18 5.40 -19.98
CA TRP A 360 -2.89 4.59 -21.17
C TRP A 360 -2.52 3.17 -20.74
N TRP A 361 -2.86 2.17 -21.55
CA TRP A 361 -2.43 0.79 -21.32
C TRP A 361 -1.85 0.11 -22.56
N ALA A 362 -0.86 -0.72 -22.30
CA ALA A 362 -0.25 -1.64 -23.24
C ALA A 362 -0.35 -3.06 -22.68
N THR A 363 -0.26 -4.06 -23.55
CA THR A 363 -0.23 -5.47 -23.11
C THR A 363 0.95 -6.20 -23.71
N SER A 364 1.41 -7.24 -23.02
CA SER A 364 2.40 -8.19 -23.52
C SER A 364 2.11 -9.59 -22.96
N VAL A 365 2.93 -10.58 -23.33
CA VAL A 365 2.84 -11.96 -22.83
C VAL A 365 4.19 -12.36 -22.27
N CYS A 366 4.29 -12.60 -20.97
CA CYS A 366 5.51 -12.98 -20.25
C CYS A 366 5.39 -14.44 -19.81
N ASP A 367 6.33 -15.30 -20.18
CA ASP A 367 6.33 -16.73 -19.83
C ASP A 367 5.01 -17.48 -20.15
N GLY A 368 4.30 -17.03 -21.20
CA GLY A 368 3.01 -17.60 -21.62
C GLY A 368 1.79 -17.01 -20.91
N GLU A 369 1.98 -16.15 -19.92
CA GLU A 369 0.93 -15.47 -19.18
C GLU A 369 0.78 -14.00 -19.60
N PRO A 370 -0.41 -13.39 -19.45
CA PRO A 370 -0.63 -12.02 -19.83
C PRO A 370 0.12 -11.06 -18.91
N ALA A 371 0.53 -9.93 -19.49
CA ALA A 371 0.98 -8.77 -18.75
C ALA A 371 0.27 -7.50 -19.23
N MET A 372 -0.06 -6.64 -18.28
CA MET A 372 -0.70 -5.35 -18.49
C MET A 372 0.23 -4.27 -18.00
N HIS A 373 0.47 -3.25 -18.82
CA HIS A 373 1.30 -2.11 -18.47
C HIS A 373 0.47 -0.85 -18.55
N THR A 374 0.59 0.05 -17.57
CA THR A 374 -0.15 1.29 -17.52
C THR A 374 0.80 2.48 -17.43
N LEU A 375 0.35 3.62 -17.99
CA LEU A 375 0.88 4.94 -17.71
C LEU A 375 -0.27 5.80 -17.22
N THR A 376 -0.11 6.39 -16.06
CA THR A 376 -1.02 7.37 -15.46
C THR A 376 -0.30 8.69 -15.33
N LEU A 377 -0.91 9.76 -15.82
CA LEU A 377 -0.41 11.12 -15.66
C LEU A 377 -1.30 11.87 -14.70
N SER A 378 -0.74 12.76 -13.88
CA SER A 378 -1.60 13.71 -13.17
C SER A 378 -2.41 14.54 -14.18
N TRP A 379 -3.61 14.96 -13.79
CA TRP A 379 -4.47 15.76 -14.67
C TRP A 379 -3.77 17.02 -15.21
N PRO A 380 -3.08 17.84 -14.40
CA PRO A 380 -2.31 18.97 -14.93
C PRO A 380 -1.24 18.56 -15.94
N TYR A 381 -0.59 17.43 -15.73
CA TYR A 381 0.49 16.98 -16.59
C TYR A 381 -0.02 16.44 -17.92
N THR A 382 -1.23 15.87 -17.93
CA THR A 382 -1.95 15.52 -19.16
C THR A 382 -2.20 16.77 -20.01
N LEU A 383 -2.61 17.88 -19.39
CA LEU A 383 -2.74 19.14 -20.11
C LEU A 383 -1.39 19.61 -20.65
N ALA A 384 -0.34 19.59 -19.83
CA ALA A 384 0.93 20.21 -20.21
C ALA A 384 1.74 19.40 -21.23
N ALA A 385 1.82 18.09 -21.04
CA ALA A 385 2.92 17.28 -21.57
C ALA A 385 2.52 15.95 -22.21
N GLN A 386 1.22 15.58 -22.26
CA GLN A 386 0.77 14.28 -22.79
C GLN A 386 1.44 13.87 -24.12
N ARG A 387 1.62 14.83 -25.05
CA ARG A 387 2.28 14.63 -26.36
C ARG A 387 3.70 14.06 -26.29
N HIS A 388 4.39 14.25 -25.17
CA HIS A 388 5.76 13.79 -24.95
C HIS A 388 5.81 12.38 -24.33
N TYR A 389 4.70 11.88 -23.79
CA TYR A 389 4.67 10.65 -23.01
C TYR A 389 4.49 9.36 -23.80
N GLY A 390 4.12 9.44 -25.08
CA GLY A 390 4.04 8.23 -25.93
C GLY A 390 5.38 7.50 -26.06
N ALA A 391 6.48 8.25 -26.19
CA ALA A 391 7.83 7.70 -26.22
C ALA A 391 8.29 7.20 -24.84
N VAL A 392 7.91 7.92 -23.78
CA VAL A 392 8.21 7.57 -22.39
C VAL A 392 7.56 6.23 -22.04
N PHE A 393 6.25 6.08 -22.31
CA PHE A 393 5.53 4.85 -22.03
C PHE A 393 6.07 3.67 -22.84
N ARG A 394 6.39 3.90 -24.12
CA ARG A 394 7.03 2.86 -24.95
C ARG A 394 8.35 2.39 -24.35
N ALA A 395 9.22 3.31 -23.95
CA ALA A 395 10.52 2.96 -23.36
C ALA A 395 10.37 2.18 -22.05
N TYR A 396 9.36 2.51 -21.23
CA TYR A 396 9.02 1.74 -20.04
C TYR A 396 8.64 0.29 -20.37
N VAL A 397 7.64 0.11 -21.24
CA VAL A 397 7.11 -1.21 -21.60
C VAL A 397 8.17 -2.05 -22.29
N ASP A 398 8.95 -1.48 -23.21
CA ASP A 398 10.04 -2.18 -23.88
C ASP A 398 11.08 -2.66 -22.85
N SER A 399 11.41 -1.85 -21.85
CA SER A 399 12.34 -2.26 -20.80
C SER A 399 11.79 -3.35 -19.88
N VAL A 400 10.49 -3.33 -19.57
CA VAL A 400 9.85 -4.40 -18.80
C VAL A 400 9.83 -5.68 -19.60
N ALA A 401 9.39 -5.60 -20.87
CA ALA A 401 9.31 -6.73 -21.78
C ALA A 401 10.67 -7.40 -21.99
N GLU A 402 11.74 -6.62 -22.21
CA GLU A 402 13.10 -7.16 -22.32
C GLU A 402 13.54 -7.88 -21.03
N ARG A 403 13.31 -7.25 -19.88
CA ARG A 403 13.73 -7.79 -18.58
C ARG A 403 13.00 -9.06 -18.19
N ARG A 404 11.70 -9.12 -18.44
CA ARG A 404 10.80 -10.23 -18.08
C ARG A 404 10.63 -11.25 -19.22
N GLY A 405 11.35 -11.09 -20.33
CA GLY A 405 11.26 -12.00 -21.49
C GLY A 405 9.89 -12.00 -22.16
N CYS A 406 9.17 -10.89 -22.12
CA CYS A 406 7.82 -10.79 -22.67
C CYS A 406 7.83 -10.59 -24.19
N GLU A 407 6.82 -11.15 -24.84
CA GLU A 407 6.60 -11.07 -26.27
C GLU A 407 5.23 -10.43 -26.58
N GLN A 408 4.92 -10.29 -27.87
CA GLN A 408 3.60 -9.85 -28.36
C GLN A 408 3.16 -8.48 -27.81
N VAL A 409 4.11 -7.58 -27.58
CA VAL A 409 3.85 -6.24 -27.04
C VAL A 409 2.91 -5.45 -27.96
N ARG A 410 1.85 -4.90 -27.39
CA ARG A 410 0.86 -4.05 -28.06
C ARG A 410 0.78 -2.71 -27.37
N PHE A 411 0.99 -1.65 -28.15
CA PHE A 411 0.96 -0.27 -27.69
C PHE A 411 -0.36 0.44 -28.05
N PRO A 412 -0.77 1.45 -27.26
CA PRO A 412 -1.77 2.40 -27.70
C PRO A 412 -1.34 3.06 -29.02
N ALA A 413 -2.33 3.52 -29.79
CA ALA A 413 -2.05 4.23 -31.04
C ALA A 413 -1.35 5.58 -30.74
N PRO A 414 -0.34 6.02 -31.53
CA PRO A 414 0.43 7.22 -31.20
C PRO A 414 -0.40 8.51 -31.07
N ASP A 415 -1.51 8.59 -31.79
CA ASP A 415 -2.46 9.71 -31.76
C ASP A 415 -3.24 9.80 -30.44
N THR A 416 -3.28 8.75 -29.62
CA THR A 416 -3.88 8.83 -28.27
C THR A 416 -3.03 9.67 -27.30
N PHE A 417 -1.79 10.00 -27.67
CA PHE A 417 -0.92 10.91 -26.92
C PHE A 417 -0.98 12.34 -27.44
N THR A 418 -1.61 12.57 -28.59
CA THR A 418 -1.94 13.90 -29.04
C THR A 418 -3.30 14.28 -28.46
N ARG A 419 -3.45 15.52 -27.95
CA ARG A 419 -4.79 15.98 -27.55
C ARG A 419 -5.75 15.85 -28.76
N PRO A 420 -7.02 15.50 -28.52
CA PRO A 420 -8.05 15.58 -29.57
C PRO A 420 -8.23 17.00 -30.10
#